data_AF-A0A2K5PNL1-F1
#
_entry.id   AF-A0A2K5PNL1-F1
#
_cell.length_a   1.000
_cell.length_b   1.000
_cell.length_c   1.000
_cell.angle_alpha   90.00
_cell.angle_beta   90.00
_cell.angle_gamma   90.00
#
_symmetry.space_group_name_H-M   'P 1'
#
loop_
_entity.id
_entity.type
_entity.pdbx_description
1 polymer ?
#
loop_
_entity_poly.entity_id
_entity_poly.type
_entity_poly.pdbx_seq_one_letter_code
_entity_poly.pdbx_strand_id
1 'polypeptide(L)'
;MAVKKIAIFGATGQTGLTTLAQAVQAGYEVTVLVRDSSRLPSEGPQPAHVVVGDVLQAADVDKTVAGQDAVIVLLGTRNDLSPTTVMSEGARNIVAAMKAHGVDKIVACTSGGWRDHGGGTGEAARGPLKGDTEAIPCYCAFIEHQLRSCAISA
;
A
#
# COMPACT_ATOMS: atom_id res chain seq x y z
N MET A 1 -9.67 -16.83 -6.87
CA MET A 1 -10.05 -16.70 -5.45
C MET A 1 -10.27 -15.22 -5.16
N ALA A 2 -11.28 -14.86 -4.36
CA ALA A 2 -11.50 -13.47 -3.97
C ALA A 2 -10.48 -13.07 -2.90
N VAL A 3 -9.82 -11.93 -3.09
CA VAL A 3 -8.88 -11.36 -2.11
C VAL A 3 -9.64 -11.06 -0.81
N LYS A 4 -9.15 -11.54 0.33
CA LYS A 4 -9.77 -11.30 1.64
C LYS A 4 -8.76 -10.78 2.67
N LYS A 5 -7.52 -11.28 2.64
CA LYS A 5 -6.43 -10.87 3.53
C LYS A 5 -5.48 -9.94 2.80
N ILE A 6 -5.24 -8.76 3.35
CA ILE A 6 -4.35 -7.78 2.72
C ILE A 6 -3.35 -7.20 3.71
N ALA A 7 -2.11 -7.04 3.26
CA ALA A 7 -1.09 -6.28 3.98
C ALA A 7 -1.03 -4.85 3.45
N ILE A 8 -1.03 -3.86 4.34
CA ILE A 8 -0.85 -2.44 3.99
C ILE A 8 0.45 -1.92 4.60
N PHE A 9 1.39 -1.55 3.74
CA PHE A 9 2.61 -0.83 4.09
C PHE A 9 2.36 0.67 3.99
N GLY A 10 2.78 1.45 5.00
CA GLY A 10 2.53 2.90 5.01
C GLY A 10 1.13 3.30 5.51
N ALA A 11 0.45 2.43 6.27
CA ALA A 11 -0.89 2.66 6.79
C ALA A 11 -1.04 3.92 7.69
N THR A 12 0.06 4.43 8.25
CA THR A 12 0.07 5.66 9.09
C THR A 12 0.37 6.94 8.28
N GLY A 13 0.36 6.85 6.95
CA GLY A 13 0.45 7.99 6.05
C GLY A 13 -0.92 8.60 5.76
N GLN A 14 -0.92 9.76 5.09
CA GLN A 14 -2.16 10.49 4.76
C GLN A 14 -3.14 9.62 3.96
N THR A 15 -2.67 8.98 2.88
CA THR A 15 -3.47 8.03 2.10
C THR A 15 -3.69 6.72 2.86
N GLY A 16 -2.67 6.25 3.59
CA GLY A 16 -2.70 4.98 4.32
C GLY A 16 -3.83 4.89 5.35
N LEU A 17 -4.09 5.96 6.08
CA LEU A 17 -5.14 5.98 7.11
C LEU A 17 -6.53 5.82 6.48
N THR A 18 -6.80 6.52 5.38
CA THR A 18 -8.07 6.41 4.68
C THR A 18 -8.22 5.04 4.00
N THR A 19 -7.15 4.53 3.36
CA THR A 19 -7.16 3.19 2.75
C THR A 19 -7.39 2.09 3.79
N LEU A 20 -6.76 2.18 4.96
CA LEU A 20 -6.99 1.26 6.08
C LEU A 20 -8.46 1.27 6.50
N ALA A 21 -9.03 2.45 6.75
CA ALA A 21 -10.42 2.57 7.18
C ALA A 21 -11.40 1.97 6.16
N GLN A 22 -11.20 2.28 4.87
CA GLN A 22 -12.04 1.74 3.79
C GLN A 22 -11.88 0.24 3.61
N ALA A 23 -10.65 -0.28 3.68
CA ALA A 23 -10.40 -1.71 3.55
C ALA A 23 -11.07 -2.51 4.68
N VAL A 24 -11.00 -2.02 5.92
CA VAL A 24 -11.69 -2.65 7.05
C VAL A 24 -13.21 -2.56 6.88
N GLN A 25 -13.74 -1.41 6.45
CA GLN A 25 -15.18 -1.24 6.18
C GLN A 25 -15.69 -2.12 5.03
N ALA A 26 -14.85 -2.37 4.02
CA ALA A 26 -15.16 -3.27 2.93
C ALA A 26 -15.08 -4.77 3.31
N GLY A 27 -14.68 -5.08 4.55
CA GLY A 27 -14.65 -6.43 5.10
C GLY A 27 -13.36 -7.21 4.83
N TYR A 28 -12.28 -6.54 4.44
CA TYR A 28 -10.96 -7.16 4.32
C TYR A 28 -10.34 -7.39 5.71
N GLU A 29 -9.62 -8.50 5.87
CA GLU A 29 -8.77 -8.76 7.02
C GLU A 29 -7.43 -8.06 6.79
N VAL A 30 -7.26 -6.89 7.42
CA VAL A 30 -6.11 -6.01 7.16
C VAL A 30 -5.00 -6.25 8.17
N THR A 31 -3.80 -6.50 7.68
CA THR A 31 -2.54 -6.48 8.44
C THR A 31 -1.75 -5.22 8.10
N VAL A 32 -1.24 -4.51 9.10
CA VAL A 32 -0.42 -3.31 8.90
C VAL A 32 0.97 -3.48 9.50
N LEU A 33 1.99 -3.04 8.77
CA LEU A 33 3.34 -2.85 9.31
C LEU A 33 3.53 -1.37 9.69
N VAL A 34 3.77 -1.11 10.96
CA VAL A 34 3.96 0.24 11.50
C VAL A 34 5.24 0.32 12.33
N ARG A 35 6.00 1.41 12.17
CA ARG A 35 7.17 1.68 13.02
C ARG A 35 6.77 2.09 14.44
N ASP A 36 5.60 2.70 14.55
CA ASP A 36 5.07 3.25 15.79
C ASP A 36 3.54 3.08 15.75
N SER A 37 3.02 2.24 16.63
CA SER A 37 1.59 1.92 16.71
C SER A 37 0.75 3.06 17.28
N SER A 38 1.36 4.01 18.01
CA SER A 38 0.64 5.18 18.55
C SER A 38 0.13 6.13 17.46
N ARG A 39 0.63 5.97 16.23
CA ARG A 39 0.20 6.73 15.04
C ARG A 39 -1.03 6.16 14.36
N LEU A 40 -1.50 4.99 14.79
CA LEU A 40 -2.79 4.47 14.35
C LEU A 40 -3.89 5.20 15.14
N PRO A 41 -5.02 5.54 14.49
CA PRO A 41 -6.12 6.20 15.17
C PRO A 41 -6.72 5.25 16.20
N SER A 42 -6.96 5.75 17.42
CA SER A 42 -7.59 4.98 18.50
C SER A 42 -9.09 4.76 18.27
N GLU A 43 -9.71 5.56 17.41
CA GLU A 43 -11.13 5.50 17.07
C GLU A 43 -11.33 5.09 15.61
N GLY A 44 -12.44 4.42 15.31
CA GLY A 44 -12.81 4.00 13.95
C GLY A 44 -12.42 2.56 13.58
N PRO A 45 -12.45 2.21 12.29
CA PRO A 45 -12.15 0.85 11.82
C PRO A 45 -10.69 0.48 12.10
N GLN A 46 -10.48 -0.59 12.87
CA GLN A 46 -9.16 -1.05 13.27
C GLN A 46 -8.64 -2.18 12.36
N PRO A 47 -7.33 -2.25 12.12
CA PRO A 47 -6.74 -3.40 11.44
C PRO A 47 -6.95 -4.68 12.26
N ALA A 48 -7.05 -5.81 11.59
CA ALA A 48 -7.13 -7.11 12.23
C ALA A 48 -5.81 -7.47 12.93
N HIS A 49 -4.68 -7.11 12.31
CA HIS A 49 -3.34 -7.41 12.82
C HIS A 49 -2.41 -6.21 12.70
N VAL A 50 -1.63 -5.94 13.74
CA VAL A 50 -0.61 -4.88 13.75
C VAL A 50 0.75 -5.51 14.00
N VAL A 51 1.66 -5.35 13.04
CA VAL A 51 3.07 -5.72 13.17
C VAL A 51 3.84 -4.44 13.46
N VAL A 52 4.53 -4.39 14.60
CA VAL A 52 5.44 -3.29 14.94
C VAL A 52 6.82 -3.64 14.41
N GLY A 53 7.33 -2.83 13.47
CA GLY A 53 8.61 -3.09 12.81
C GLY A 53 8.93 -2.09 11.72
N ASP A 54 10.01 -2.36 10.98
CA ASP A 54 10.47 -1.51 9.88
C ASP A 54 10.44 -2.26 8.55
N VAL A 55 10.04 -1.57 7.47
CA VAL A 55 10.02 -2.15 6.12
C VAL A 55 11.43 -2.47 5.60
N LEU A 56 12.46 -1.85 6.19
CA LEU A 56 13.86 -2.17 5.92
C LEU A 56 14.30 -3.48 6.55
N GLN A 57 13.56 -4.00 7.54
CA GLN A 57 13.84 -5.29 8.17
C GLN A 57 13.08 -6.40 7.46
N ALA A 58 13.80 -7.25 6.74
CA ALA A 58 13.21 -8.34 5.95
C ALA A 58 12.34 -9.27 6.81
N ALA A 59 12.72 -9.53 8.07
CA ALA A 59 11.95 -10.39 8.97
C ALA A 59 10.58 -9.78 9.38
N ASP A 60 10.49 -8.46 9.47
CA ASP A 60 9.24 -7.77 9.82
C ASP A 60 8.30 -7.74 8.61
N VAL A 61 8.86 -7.50 7.42
CA VAL A 61 8.13 -7.59 6.15
C VAL A 61 7.62 -9.01 5.91
N ASP A 62 8.45 -10.02 6.14
CA ASP A 62 8.10 -11.42 5.98
C ASP A 62 6.88 -11.81 6.84
N LYS A 63 6.91 -11.48 8.13
CA LYS A 63 5.78 -11.69 9.05
C LYS A 63 4.51 -10.97 8.61
N THR A 64 4.65 -9.80 7.99
CA THR A 64 3.51 -9.00 7.53
C THR A 64 2.86 -9.61 6.28
N VAL A 65 3.67 -10.17 5.36
CA VAL A 65 3.22 -10.73 4.08
C VAL A 65 2.76 -12.19 4.19
N ALA A 66 3.20 -12.90 5.23
CA ALA A 66 2.81 -14.29 5.45
C ALA A 66 1.28 -14.48 5.50
N GLY A 67 0.77 -15.36 4.63
CA GLY A 67 -0.66 -15.72 4.59
C GLY A 67 -1.61 -14.64 4.05
N GLN A 68 -1.08 -13.62 3.36
CA GLN A 68 -1.86 -12.56 2.72
C GLN A 68 -2.22 -12.93 1.28
N ASP A 69 -3.35 -12.41 0.78
CA ASP A 69 -3.76 -12.60 -0.63
C ASP A 69 -3.22 -11.47 -1.53
N ALA A 70 -3.04 -10.27 -0.98
CA ALA A 70 -2.52 -9.12 -1.71
C ALA A 70 -1.77 -8.15 -0.80
N VAL A 71 -0.90 -7.34 -1.42
CA VAL A 71 -0.11 -6.30 -0.75
C VAL A 71 -0.43 -4.93 -1.32
N ILE A 72 -0.63 -3.94 -0.45
CA ILE A 72 -0.78 -2.53 -0.79
C ILE A 72 0.43 -1.76 -0.25
N VAL A 73 1.11 -1.01 -1.11
CA VAL A 73 2.29 -0.23 -0.75
C VAL A 73 1.98 1.26 -0.88
N LEU A 74 1.89 1.94 0.26
CA LEU A 74 1.69 3.38 0.41
C LEU A 74 2.87 4.02 1.14
N LEU A 75 4.07 3.50 0.90
CA LEU A 75 5.30 4.02 1.48
C LEU A 75 5.59 5.42 0.94
N GLY A 76 6.10 6.29 1.82
CA GLY A 76 6.54 7.62 1.45
C GLY A 76 7.37 8.25 2.56
N THR A 77 8.15 9.25 2.21
CA THR A 77 9.03 9.98 3.14
C THR A 77 8.36 11.16 3.82
N ARG A 78 7.03 11.28 3.71
CA ARG A 78 6.26 12.43 4.20
C ARG A 78 6.82 13.72 3.59
N ASN A 79 7.34 14.63 4.42
CA ASN A 79 7.89 15.92 3.99
C ASN A 79 9.41 15.89 3.78
N ASP A 80 10.06 14.74 3.99
CA ASP A 80 11.49 14.59 3.77
C ASP A 80 11.77 14.33 2.29
N LEU A 81 12.39 15.31 1.63
CA LEU A 81 12.78 15.27 0.22
C LEU A 81 14.26 14.94 0.05
N SER A 82 14.95 14.53 1.11
CA SER A 82 16.34 14.09 1.01
C SER A 82 16.47 12.82 0.16
N PRO A 83 17.62 12.60 -0.50
CA PRO A 83 17.88 11.36 -1.21
C PRO A 83 17.67 10.15 -0.30
N THR A 84 16.77 9.26 -0.70
CA THR A 84 16.32 8.14 0.13
C THR A 84 16.27 6.85 -0.67
N THR A 85 16.70 5.76 -0.05
CA THR A 85 16.58 4.40 -0.58
C THR A 85 15.50 3.60 0.14
N VAL A 86 14.75 4.23 1.06
CA VAL A 86 13.80 3.53 1.93
C VAL A 86 12.70 2.83 1.13
N MET A 87 12.15 3.51 0.12
CA MET A 87 11.09 2.94 -0.73
C MET A 87 11.62 1.80 -1.60
N SER A 88 12.83 1.94 -2.16
CA SER A 88 13.42 0.92 -3.03
C SER A 88 13.85 -0.33 -2.26
N GLU A 89 14.49 -0.16 -1.10
CA GLU A 89 14.90 -1.29 -0.23
C GLU A 89 13.68 -1.96 0.40
N GLY A 90 12.69 -1.18 0.85
CA GLY A 90 11.42 -1.71 1.32
C GLY A 90 10.69 -2.51 0.24
N ALA A 91 10.64 -2.02 -1.00
CA ALA A 91 10.04 -2.75 -2.12
C ALA A 91 10.76 -4.07 -2.40
N ARG A 92 12.10 -4.11 -2.31
CA ARG A 92 12.88 -5.36 -2.46
C ARG A 92 12.50 -6.39 -1.41
N ASN A 93 12.41 -5.98 -0.15
CA ASN A 93 11.98 -6.86 0.94
C ASN A 93 10.55 -7.37 0.73
N ILE A 94 9.63 -6.50 0.31
CA ILE A 94 8.24 -6.87 0.03
C ILE A 94 8.16 -7.90 -1.08
N VAL A 95 8.84 -7.65 -2.20
CA VAL A 95 8.85 -8.60 -3.34
C VAL A 95 9.48 -9.93 -2.95
N ALA A 96 10.54 -9.93 -2.14
CA ALA A 96 11.15 -11.15 -1.64
C ALA A 96 10.19 -11.96 -0.76
N ALA A 97 9.53 -11.31 0.20
CA ALA A 97 8.55 -11.94 1.07
C ALA A 97 7.33 -12.46 0.28
N MET A 98 6.82 -11.67 -0.67
CA MET A 98 5.72 -12.10 -1.54
C MET A 98 6.06 -13.38 -2.29
N LYS A 99 7.27 -13.46 -2.87
CA LYS A 99 7.75 -14.68 -3.54
C LYS A 99 7.88 -15.87 -2.59
N ALA A 100 8.36 -15.64 -1.37
CA ALA A 100 8.50 -16.70 -0.37
C ALA A 100 7.15 -17.28 0.09
N HIS A 101 6.12 -16.43 0.16
CA HIS A 101 4.77 -16.80 0.63
C HIS A 101 3.76 -17.08 -0.50
N GLY A 102 4.19 -16.99 -1.77
CA GLY A 102 3.32 -17.22 -2.93
C GLY A 102 2.26 -16.15 -3.17
N VAL A 103 2.48 -14.93 -2.67
CA VAL A 103 1.58 -13.79 -2.90
C VAL A 103 1.92 -13.15 -4.25
N ASP A 104 0.94 -13.05 -5.14
CA ASP A 104 1.12 -12.62 -6.54
C ASP A 104 0.51 -11.24 -6.86
N LYS A 105 -0.26 -10.67 -5.94
CA LYS A 105 -0.95 -9.37 -6.12
C LYS A 105 -0.30 -8.26 -5.31
N ILE A 106 0.12 -7.19 -5.99
CA ILE A 106 0.64 -5.98 -5.37
C ILE A 106 0.04 -4.73 -6.03
N VAL A 107 -0.39 -3.76 -5.22
CA VAL A 107 -0.77 -2.42 -5.65
C VAL A 107 0.18 -1.43 -4.98
N ALA A 108 1.03 -0.78 -5.75
CA ALA A 108 2.01 0.18 -5.25
C ALA A 108 1.67 1.60 -5.70
N CYS A 109 1.59 2.52 -4.74
CA CYS A 109 1.48 3.94 -5.00
C CYS A 109 2.83 4.50 -5.42
N THR A 110 2.89 5.05 -6.63
CA THR A 110 4.02 5.84 -7.13
C THR A 110 3.53 7.21 -7.57
N SER A 111 4.44 8.18 -7.70
CA SER A 111 4.07 9.52 -8.18
C SER A 111 4.01 9.57 -9.71
N GLY A 112 3.07 10.34 -10.26
CA GLY A 112 2.83 10.49 -11.71
C GLY A 112 3.95 11.20 -12.50
N GLY A 113 5.16 11.30 -11.93
CA GLY A 113 6.35 11.80 -12.62
C GLY A 113 7.05 10.73 -13.48
N TRP A 114 6.59 9.47 -13.45
CA TRP A 114 7.14 8.40 -14.28
C TRP A 114 6.70 8.58 -15.73
N ARG A 115 7.55 9.20 -16.55
CA ARG A 115 7.42 9.18 -18.01
C ARG A 115 7.93 7.83 -18.51
N ASP A 116 7.01 7.01 -18.99
CA ASP A 116 7.35 5.75 -19.63
C ASP A 116 8.02 6.02 -21.00
N HIS A 117 9.21 5.46 -21.23
CA HIS A 117 9.83 5.40 -22.55
C HIS A 117 9.37 4.11 -23.25
N GLY A 118 8.08 4.01 -23.55
CA GLY A 118 7.53 2.85 -24.25
C GLY A 118 6.02 2.94 -24.35
N GLY A 119 5.49 3.19 -25.54
CA GLY A 119 4.05 3.35 -25.75
C GLY A 119 3.24 2.12 -25.33
N GLY A 120 2.42 2.29 -24.30
CA GLY A 120 1.31 1.42 -23.94
C GLY A 120 0.36 2.22 -23.04
N THR A 121 -0.92 2.28 -23.40
CA THR A 121 -1.95 3.16 -22.84
C THR A 121 -2.21 2.92 -21.34
N GLY A 122 -1.45 3.59 -20.48
CA GLY A 122 -1.80 3.84 -19.09
C GLY A 122 -2.50 5.19 -18.97
N GLU A 123 -3.79 5.23 -19.23
CA GLU A 123 -4.59 6.45 -19.12
C GLU A 123 -4.87 6.76 -17.63
N ALA A 124 -3.93 7.45 -16.97
CA ALA A 124 -4.17 8.08 -15.69
C ALA A 124 -3.38 9.38 -15.56
N ALA A 125 -4.14 10.45 -15.29
CA ALA A 125 -3.72 11.79 -14.87
C ALA A 125 -3.07 12.71 -15.93
N ARG A 126 -3.92 13.35 -16.75
CA ARG A 126 -3.63 14.73 -17.19
C ARG A 126 -4.29 15.70 -16.21
N GLY A 127 -3.50 16.29 -15.33
CA GLY A 127 -3.90 17.42 -14.49
C GLY A 127 -2.79 17.82 -13.51
N PRO A 128 -2.53 19.12 -13.28
CA PRO A 128 -1.47 19.55 -12.38
C PRO A 128 -1.85 19.18 -10.94
N LEU A 129 -0.96 18.44 -10.28
CA LEU A 129 -1.09 18.09 -8.86
C LEU A 129 -0.88 19.35 -8.01
N LYS A 130 -1.97 20.03 -7.68
CA LYS A 130 -2.01 20.98 -6.57
C LYS A 130 -2.35 20.21 -5.29
N GLY A 131 -1.56 20.45 -4.25
CA GLY A 131 -1.53 19.65 -3.02
C GLY A 131 -2.77 19.80 -2.14
N ASP A 132 -3.89 19.26 -2.60
CA ASP A 132 -5.17 19.35 -1.92
C ASP A 132 -5.73 17.95 -1.61
N THR A 133 -6.39 17.84 -0.45
CA THR A 133 -7.02 16.66 0.15
C THR A 133 -7.94 15.86 -0.79
N GLU A 134 -8.33 16.45 -1.93
CA GLU A 134 -9.15 15.86 -3.00
C GLU A 134 -8.46 14.73 -3.78
N ALA A 135 -7.12 14.66 -3.78
CA ALA A 135 -6.39 13.56 -4.41
C ALA A 135 -6.55 12.22 -3.65
N ILE A 136 -6.82 12.27 -2.34
CA ILE A 136 -6.91 11.08 -1.47
C ILE A 136 -8.16 10.24 -1.79
N PRO A 137 -9.38 10.81 -1.94
CA PRO A 137 -10.54 10.08 -2.42
C PRO A 137 -10.32 9.42 -3.79
N CYS A 138 -9.68 10.13 -4.72
CA CYS A 138 -9.40 9.59 -6.07
C CYS A 138 -8.41 8.41 -6.00
N TYR A 139 -7.41 8.49 -5.13
CA TYR A 139 -6.44 7.41 -4.91
C TYR A 139 -7.07 6.20 -4.23
N CYS A 140 -7.98 6.41 -3.27
CA CYS A 140 -8.67 5.31 -2.61
C CYS A 140 -9.64 4.60 -3.56
N ALA A 141 -10.41 5.35 -4.37
CA ALA A 141 -11.25 4.78 -5.40
C ALA A 141 -10.43 4.05 -6.47
N PHE A 142 -9.24 4.56 -6.81
CA PHE A 142 -8.29 3.86 -7.68
C PHE A 142 -7.80 2.56 -7.04
N ILE A 143 -7.42 2.56 -5.76
CA ILE A 143 -6.99 1.34 -5.05
C ILE A 143 -8.15 0.35 -4.95
N GLU A 144 -9.37 0.77 -4.62
CA GLU A 144 -10.55 -0.10 -4.62
C GLU A 144 -10.83 -0.67 -6.00
N HIS A 145 -10.75 0.17 -7.05
CA HIS A 145 -10.88 -0.28 -8.44
C HIS A 145 -9.76 -1.27 -8.81
N GLN A 146 -8.52 -1.05 -8.40
CA GLN A 146 -7.40 -1.96 -8.65
C GLN A 146 -7.55 -3.27 -7.86
N LEU A 147 -7.97 -3.23 -6.59
CA LEU A 147 -8.28 -4.42 -5.80
C LEU A 147 -9.42 -5.23 -6.42
N ARG A 148 -10.46 -4.55 -6.93
CA ARG A 148 -11.59 -5.19 -7.65
C ARG A 148 -11.21 -5.67 -9.05
N SER A 149 -10.35 -4.94 -9.77
CA SER A 149 -9.94 -5.29 -11.15
C SER A 149 -8.84 -6.35 -11.19
N CYS A 150 -7.98 -6.43 -10.17
CA CYS A 150 -7.07 -7.55 -9.98
C CYS A 150 -7.79 -8.88 -9.73
N ALA A 151 -9.10 -8.87 -9.51
CA ALA A 151 -9.94 -10.08 -9.51
C ALA A 151 -10.25 -10.62 -10.91
N ILE A 152 -9.90 -9.90 -12.00
CA ILE A 152 -10.30 -10.24 -13.37
C ILE A 152 -9.19 -10.87 -14.23
N SER A 153 -7.90 -10.75 -13.87
CA SER A 153 -6.84 -11.43 -14.63
C SER A 153 -6.46 -12.75 -13.96
N ALA A 154 -7.16 -13.82 -14.35
CA ALA A 154 -6.74 -15.21 -14.23
C ALA A 154 -6.28 -15.71 -15.61
#